data_AF-A0A9P3UDZ4-F1
#
_entry.id   AF-A0A9P3UDZ4-F1
#
_cell.length_a   1.000
_cell.length_b   1.000
_cell.length_c   1.000
_cell.angle_alpha   90.00
_cell.angle_beta   90.00
_cell.angle_gamma   90.00
#
_symmetry.space_group_name_H-M   'P 1'
#
loop_
_entity.id
_entity.type
_entity.pdbx_description
1 polymer ?
#
loop_
_entity_poly.entity_id
_entity_poly.type
_entity_poly.pdbx_seq_one_letter_code
_entity_poly.pdbx_strand_id
1 'polypeptide(L)'
;MMTQLLLLPLLQQLGQQSRWQLWLTPQQKLSREWVQSAGLPLSKVMQISQLSPCHTVDSMIRALRTGNYSVVICWLTEELTAEEHERLVNAAQEGCAMGFIMRPVRNQGTLGRQLSGLKIHSNLYH
;
A
#
# COMPACT_ATOMS: atom_id res chain seq x y z
N MET A 1 -0.38 -16.48 -10.41
CA MET A 1 -1.25 -15.39 -9.93
C MET A 1 -1.87 -15.76 -8.58
N MET A 2 -1.09 -15.92 -7.51
CA MET A 2 -1.59 -16.41 -6.21
C MET A 2 -1.24 -15.50 -5.01
N THR A 3 -0.24 -14.64 -5.13
CA THR A 3 0.22 -13.75 -4.05
C THR A 3 -0.60 -12.47 -3.90
N GLN A 4 -1.47 -12.15 -4.87
CA GLN A 4 -2.24 -10.90 -4.88
C GLN A 4 -3.45 -10.92 -3.94
N LEU A 5 -3.77 -12.06 -3.31
CA LEU A 5 -4.93 -12.21 -2.42
C LEU A 5 -4.59 -12.20 -0.92
N LEU A 6 -3.33 -12.01 -0.52
CA LEU A 6 -2.95 -12.17 0.90
C LEU A 6 -3.06 -10.89 1.74
N LEU A 7 -2.92 -9.70 1.13
CA LEU A 7 -2.92 -8.46 1.89
C LEU A 7 -4.27 -8.20 2.55
N LEU A 8 -5.37 -8.34 1.82
CA LEU A 8 -6.69 -8.01 2.35
C LEU A 8 -7.11 -8.92 3.52
N PRO A 9 -7.03 -10.27 3.43
CA PRO A 9 -7.32 -11.14 4.57
C PRO A 9 -6.43 -10.84 5.79
N LEU A 10 -5.16 -10.48 5.57
CA LEU A 10 -4.27 -10.10 6.66
C LEU A 10 -4.72 -8.80 7.33
N LEU A 11 -5.10 -7.78 6.56
CA LEU A 11 -5.66 -6.54 7.10
C LEU A 11 -6.96 -6.80 7.88
N GLN A 12 -7.82 -7.69 7.40
CA GLN A 12 -9.03 -8.10 8.13
C GLN A 12 -8.67 -8.75 9.47
N GLN A 13 -7.72 -9.68 9.49
CA GLN A 13 -7.23 -10.33 10.71
C GLN A 13 -6.67 -9.31 11.71
N LEU A 14 -5.86 -8.36 11.24
CA LEU A 14 -5.32 -7.29 12.09
C LEU A 14 -6.39 -6.32 12.58
N GLY A 15 -7.50 -6.18 11.86
CA GLY A 15 -8.64 -5.36 12.24
C GLY A 15 -9.45 -5.95 13.39
N GLN A 16 -9.32 -7.25 13.66
CA GLN A 16 -9.94 -7.91 14.81
C GLN A 16 -9.25 -7.54 16.13
N GLN A 17 -7.98 -7.11 16.08
CA GLN A 17 -7.26 -6.64 17.26
C GLN A 17 -7.87 -5.32 17.80
N SER A 18 -7.71 -5.05 19.09
CA SER A 18 -8.11 -3.78 19.73
C SER A 18 -7.12 -2.64 19.46
N ARG A 19 -6.63 -2.55 18.21
CA ARG A 19 -5.58 -1.62 17.77
C ARG A 19 -5.97 -1.00 16.44
N TRP A 20 -5.42 0.18 16.16
CA TRP A 20 -5.73 0.96 14.97
C TRP A 20 -5.00 0.44 13.73
N GLN A 21 -5.56 0.70 12.55
CA GLN A 21 -4.84 0.55 11.27
C GLN A 21 -4.55 1.94 10.72
N LEU A 22 -3.27 2.26 10.52
CA LEU A 22 -2.83 3.58 10.07
C LEU A 22 -2.43 3.56 8.60
N TRP A 23 -2.99 4.49 7.84
CA TRP A 23 -2.64 4.74 6.43
C TRP A 23 -1.95 6.09 6.30
N LEU A 24 -0.67 6.08 5.92
CA LEU A 24 0.15 7.23 5.57
C LEU A 24 0.15 7.40 4.05
N THR A 25 -0.71 8.28 3.54
CA THR A 25 -0.93 8.44 2.10
C THR A 25 -0.53 9.85 1.65
N PRO A 26 0.26 10.00 0.58
CA PRO A 26 0.73 11.32 0.15
C PRO A 26 -0.40 12.21 -0.39
N GLN A 27 -1.37 11.67 -1.14
CA GLN A 27 -2.38 12.50 -1.82
C GLN A 27 -3.81 11.94 -1.84
N GLN A 28 -4.00 10.61 -1.81
CA GLN A 28 -5.34 10.03 -1.98
C GLN A 28 -6.03 9.77 -0.64
N LYS A 29 -7.25 10.27 -0.49
CA LYS A 29 -8.12 9.94 0.64
C LYS A 29 -8.52 8.46 0.55
N LEU A 30 -8.44 7.75 1.68
CA LEU A 30 -8.88 6.37 1.77
C LEU A 30 -10.40 6.33 1.61
N SER A 31 -10.88 5.59 0.61
CA SER A 31 -12.31 5.46 0.36
C SER A 31 -12.98 4.72 1.52
N ARG A 32 -13.96 5.37 2.15
CA ARG A 32 -14.75 4.76 3.23
C ARG A 32 -15.56 3.57 2.73
N GLU A 33 -16.10 3.67 1.51
CA GLU A 33 -16.84 2.59 0.86
C GLU A 33 -15.94 1.38 0.62
N TRP A 34 -14.70 1.61 0.18
CA TRP A 34 -13.73 0.54 0.01
C TRP A 34 -13.42 -0.13 1.36
N VAL A 35 -13.11 0.65 2.41
CA VAL A 35 -12.84 0.12 3.76
C VAL A 35 -13.99 -0.77 4.25
N GLN A 36 -15.24 -0.34 4.04
CA GLN A 36 -16.42 -1.11 4.42
C GLN A 36 -16.57 -2.40 3.59
N SER A 37 -16.49 -2.30 2.27
CA SER A 37 -16.58 -3.46 1.36
C SER A 37 -15.44 -4.47 1.56
N ALA A 38 -14.28 -3.99 2.00
CA ALA A 38 -13.10 -4.76 2.36
C ALA A 38 -13.23 -5.47 3.73
N GLY A 39 -14.31 -5.24 4.48
CA GLY A 39 -14.51 -5.83 5.81
C GLY A 39 -13.56 -5.28 6.88
N LEU A 40 -13.01 -4.09 6.68
CA LEU A 40 -12.15 -3.43 7.64
C LEU A 40 -12.98 -2.59 8.64
N PRO A 41 -12.58 -2.51 9.92
CA PRO A 41 -13.34 -1.80 10.94
C PRO A 41 -13.23 -0.28 10.74
N LEU A 42 -14.23 0.35 10.13
CA LEU A 42 -14.29 1.81 9.90
C LEU A 42 -13.99 2.64 11.16
N SER A 43 -14.37 2.16 12.35
CA SER A 43 -14.13 2.84 13.63
C SER A 43 -12.69 2.78 14.14
N LYS A 44 -11.84 1.92 13.55
CA LYS A 44 -10.44 1.69 13.95
C LYS A 44 -9.45 1.87 12.79
N VAL A 45 -9.87 2.57 11.74
CA VAL A 45 -9.01 2.95 10.62
C VAL A 45 -8.71 4.44 10.72
N MET A 46 -7.42 4.78 10.70
CA MET A 46 -6.94 6.15 10.71
C MET A 46 -6.16 6.44 9.43
N GLN A 47 -6.28 7.66 8.93
CA GLN A 47 -5.52 8.13 7.78
C GLN A 47 -4.83 9.45 8.12
N ILE A 48 -3.57 9.55 7.73
CA ILE A 48 -2.85 10.82 7.66
C ILE A 48 -2.59 11.10 6.18
N SER A 49 -3.25 12.15 5.68
CA SER A 49 -3.07 12.66 4.32
C SER A 49 -2.08 13.82 4.28
N GLN A 50 -1.51 14.11 3.11
CA GLN A 50 -0.63 15.27 2.88
C GLN A 50 0.67 15.25 3.69
N LEU A 51 1.16 14.05 4.04
CA LEU A 51 2.44 13.90 4.68
C LEU A 51 3.56 14.15 3.66
N SER A 52 4.46 15.09 3.94
CA SER A 52 5.63 15.32 3.10
C SER A 52 6.47 14.03 3.00
N PRO A 53 7.00 13.68 1.82
CA PRO A 53 7.80 12.47 1.65
C PRO A 53 8.95 12.36 2.66
N CYS A 54 9.62 13.49 2.96
CA CYS A 54 10.71 13.59 3.93
C CYS A 54 10.31 13.23 5.38
N HIS A 55 9.02 13.23 5.72
CA HIS A 55 8.54 12.90 7.06
C HIS A 55 7.86 11.53 7.13
N THR A 56 7.74 10.83 6.01
CA THR A 56 6.96 9.58 5.95
C THR A 56 7.61 8.46 6.75
N VAL A 57 8.93 8.28 6.62
CA VAL A 57 9.68 7.26 7.35
C VAL A 57 9.67 7.54 8.86
N ASP A 58 10.02 8.75 9.29
CA ASP A 58 10.01 9.10 10.72
C ASP A 58 8.61 9.00 11.34
N SER A 59 7.57 9.38 10.60
CA SER A 59 6.18 9.25 11.08
C SER A 59 5.78 7.78 11.21
N MET A 60 6.19 6.94 10.27
CA MET A 60 5.95 5.50 10.34
C MET A 60 6.69 4.87 11.52
N ILE A 61 7.97 5.21 11.74
CA ILE A 61 8.76 4.75 12.90
C ILE A 61 8.05 5.10 14.20
N ARG A 62 7.63 6.37 14.36
CA ARG A 62 6.93 6.83 15.56
C ARG A 62 5.63 6.08 15.77
N ALA A 63 4.82 5.93 14.71
CA ALA A 63 3.55 5.21 14.78
C ALA A 63 3.75 3.76 15.21
N LEU A 64 4.67 3.03 14.56
CA LEU A 64 4.98 1.64 14.88
C LEU A 64 5.36 1.49 16.35
N ARG A 65 6.28 2.31 16.87
CA ARG A 65 6.74 2.26 18.27
C ARG A 65 5.65 2.45 19.30
N THR A 66 4.56 3.17 18.97
CA THR A 66 3.51 3.46 19.98
C THR A 66 2.79 2.21 20.50
N GLY A 67 2.81 1.10 19.76
CA GLY A 67 2.01 -0.07 20.09
C GLY A 67 0.50 0.10 19.85
N ASN A 68 0.02 1.30 19.50
CA ASN A 68 -1.40 1.57 19.30
C ASN A 68 -1.95 1.06 17.96
N TYR A 69 -1.07 0.74 17.01
CA TYR A 69 -1.45 0.32 15.66
C TYR A 69 -1.10 -1.15 15.41
N SER A 70 -2.04 -1.95 14.94
CA SER A 70 -1.74 -3.33 14.50
C SER A 70 -0.98 -3.34 13.17
N VAL A 71 -1.21 -2.31 12.34
CA VAL A 71 -0.52 -2.12 11.06
C VAL A 71 -0.34 -0.63 10.75
N VAL A 72 0.80 -0.28 10.17
CA VAL A 72 1.08 1.02 9.58
C VAL A 72 1.47 0.82 8.12
N ILE A 73 0.79 1.52 7.21
CA ILE A 73 0.94 1.38 5.76
C ILE A 73 1.35 2.72 5.19
N CYS A 74 2.42 2.77 4.40
CA CYS A 74 2.86 4.00 3.75
C CYS A 74 3.13 3.79 2.26
N TRP A 75 3.13 4.89 1.50
CA TRP A 75 3.62 4.91 0.12
C TRP A 75 4.93 5.66 0.04
N LEU A 76 5.97 5.00 -0.46
CA LEU A 76 7.29 5.60 -0.71
C LEU A 76 7.65 5.44 -2.18
N THR A 77 8.11 6.52 -2.79
CA THR A 77 8.65 6.50 -4.17
C THR A 77 10.12 6.15 -4.20
N GLU A 78 10.85 6.58 -3.18
CA GLU A 78 12.29 6.35 -3.02
C GLU A 78 12.57 5.02 -2.32
N GLU A 79 13.77 4.49 -2.54
CA GLU A 79 14.25 3.35 -1.78
C GLU A 79 14.62 3.74 -0.35
N LEU A 80 14.44 2.80 0.57
CA LEU A 80 14.90 2.98 1.94
C LEU A 80 16.40 2.75 1.99
N THR A 81 17.10 3.61 2.72
CA THR A 81 18.46 3.31 3.17
C THR A 81 18.46 2.12 4.15
N ALA A 82 19.61 1.47 4.32
CA ALA A 82 19.76 0.37 5.27
C ALA A 82 19.44 0.80 6.71
N GLU A 83 19.84 2.02 7.09
CA GLU A 83 19.56 2.59 8.42
C GLU A 83 18.05 2.80 8.64
N GLU A 84 17.35 3.38 7.66
CA GLU A 84 15.90 3.57 7.75
C GLU A 84 15.16 2.24 7.86
N HIS A 85 15.60 1.23 7.09
CA HIS A 85 15.03 -0.11 7.16
C HIS A 85 15.22 -0.73 8.55
N GLU A 86 16.43 -0.66 9.11
CA GLU A 86 16.71 -1.17 10.46
C GLU A 86 15.85 -0.45 11.52
N ARG A 87 15.76 0.89 11.45
CA ARG A 87 14.94 1.68 12.38
C ARG A 87 13.46 1.31 12.30
N LEU A 88 12.94 1.03 11.11
CA LEU A 88 11.56 0.57 10.90
C LEU A 88 11.33 -0.84 11.47
N VAL A 89 12.27 -1.77 11.27
CA VAL A 89 12.18 -3.12 11.82
C VAL A 89 12.19 -3.08 13.35
N ASN A 90 13.12 -2.32 13.95
CA ASN A 90 13.21 -2.17 15.40
C ASN A 90 11.91 -1.54 15.96
N ALA A 91 11.38 -0.52 15.30
CA ALA A 91 10.12 0.10 15.69
C ALA A 91 8.91 -0.84 15.61
N ALA A 92 8.83 -1.65 14.55
CA ALA A 92 7.78 -2.63 14.35
C ALA A 92 7.82 -3.73 15.43
N GLN A 93 9.02 -4.20 15.78
CA GLN A 93 9.23 -5.17 16.85
C GLN A 93 8.86 -4.58 18.22
N GLU A 94 9.34 -3.38 18.54
CA GLU A 94 9.05 -2.68 19.80
C GLU A 94 7.54 -2.49 20.00
N GLY A 95 6.83 -2.08 18.96
CA GLY A 95 5.39 -1.90 19.00
C GLY A 95 4.57 -3.15 18.72
N CYS A 96 5.17 -4.31 18.48
CA CYS A 96 4.46 -5.53 18.02
C CYS A 96 3.49 -5.25 16.85
N ALA A 97 3.91 -4.44 15.88
CA ALA A 97 3.08 -3.96 14.78
C ALA A 97 3.64 -4.40 13.42
N MET A 98 2.80 -4.50 12.39
CA MET A 98 3.27 -4.71 11.03
C MET A 98 3.46 -3.39 10.28
N GLY A 99 4.55 -3.29 9.53
CA GLY A 99 4.82 -2.18 8.61
C GLY A 99 4.69 -2.63 7.15
N PHE A 100 3.87 -1.95 6.35
CA PHE A 100 3.82 -2.14 4.90
C PHE A 100 4.26 -0.88 4.17
N ILE A 101 5.12 -1.08 3.17
CA ILE A 101 5.62 -0.01 2.30
C ILE A 101 5.18 -0.34 0.88
N MET A 102 4.27 0.47 0.37
CA MET A 102 3.76 0.36 -0.99
C MET A 102 4.61 1.22 -1.92
N ARG A 103 5.00 0.67 -3.06
CA ARG A 103 5.68 1.41 -4.12
C ARG A 103 4.74 1.52 -5.31
N PRO A 104 4.55 2.73 -5.88
CA PRO A 104 3.78 2.86 -7.10
C PRO A 104 4.51 2.08 -8.21
N VAL A 105 3.83 1.10 -8.79
CA VAL A 105 4.34 0.43 -9.98
C VAL A 105 4.32 1.48 -11.09
N ARG A 106 5.50 1.98 -11.47
CA ARG A 106 5.63 2.79 -12.68
C ARG A 106 5.20 1.88 -13.82
N ASN A 107 4.01 2.11 -14.37
CA ASN A 107 3.66 1.52 -15.64
C ASN A 107 4.61 2.16 -16.65
N GLN A 108 5.77 1.52 -16.89
CA GLN A 108 6.51 1.79 -18.10
C GLN A 108 5.58 1.33 -19.20
N GLY A 109 4.76 2.27 -19.69
CA GLY A 109 4.05 2.09 -20.93
C GLY A 109 5.11 1.63 -21.91
N THR A 110 5.00 0.39 -22.35
CA THR A 110 5.56 -0.08 -23.59
C THR A 110 5.07 0.88 -24.67
N LEU A 111 5.77 2.00 -24.85
CA LEU A 111 5.87 2.73 -26.10
C LEU A 111 6.67 1.87 -27.07
N GLY A 112 6.17 0.66 -27.28
CA GLY A 112 6.71 -0.40 -28.10
C GLY A 112 5.58 -0.89 -28.98
N ARG A 113 5.08 0.02 -29.83
CA ARG A 113 4.69 -0.30 -31.20
C ARG A 113 3.96 -1.64 -31.34
N GLN A 114 2.70 -1.71 -30.91
CA GLN A 114 1.78 -2.69 -31.50
C GLN A 114 1.45 -2.15 -32.89
N LEU A 115 2.24 -2.54 -33.89
CA LEU A 115 1.87 -2.32 -35.28
C LEU A 115 0.50 -2.99 -35.48
N SER A 116 -0.53 -2.17 -35.64
CA SER A 116 -1.80 -2.55 -36.22
C SER A 116 -1.54 -3.01 -37.65
N GLY A 117 -1.09 -4.26 -37.77
CA GLY A 117 -0.71 -4.91 -39.01
C GLY A 117 -1.49 -6.20 -39.24
N LEU A 118 -2.70 -6.32 -38.70
CA LEU A 118 -3.67 -7.31 -39.20
C LEU A 118 -4.39 -6.69 -40.41
N LYS A 119 -3.72 -6.71 -41.56
CA LYS A 119 -4.40 -6.65 -42.85
C LYS A 119 -5.12 -7.98 -43.03
N ILE A 120 -6.39 -8.01 -42.64
CA ILE A 120 -7.28 -9.13 -42.98
C ILE A 120 -7.65 -8.93 -44.45
N HIS A 121 -7.00 -9.67 -45.35
CA HIS A 121 -7.45 -9.76 -46.74
C HIS A 121 -8.70 -10.64 -46.74
N SER A 122 -9.87 -10.03 -46.97
CA SER A 122 -11.10 -10.77 -47.23
C SER A 122 -11.06 -11.27 -48.67
N ASN A 123 -10.78 -12.56 -48.87
CA ASN A 123 -10.98 -13.21 -50.17
C ASN A 123 -12.42 -13.73 -50.22
N LEU A 124 -13.36 -12.85 -50.57
CA LEU A 124 -14.63 -13.22 -51.17
C LEU A 124 -14.51 -12.91 -52.67
N TYR A 125 -14.15 -13.91 -53.46
CA TYR A 125 -14.33 -13.87 -54.90
C TYR A 125 -15.71 -14.45 -55.23
N HIS A 126 -16.45 -13.65 -55.99
CA HIS A 126 -17.68 -13.98 -56.70
C HIS A 126 -17.39 -14.92 -57.87
#